data_AF-A0AA36IUX1-F1
#
_entry.id   AF-A0AA36IUX1-F1
#
_cell.length_a   1.000
_cell.length_b   1.000
_cell.length_c   1.000
_cell.angle_alpha   90.00
_cell.angle_beta   90.00
_cell.angle_gamma   90.00
#
_symmetry.space_group_name_H-M   'P 1'
#
loop_
_entity.id
_entity.type
_entity.pdbx_description
1 polymer ?
#
loop_
_entity_poly.entity_id
_entity_poly.type
_entity_poly.pdbx_seq_one_letter_code
_entity_poly.pdbx_strand_id
1 'polypeptide(L)'
;MSTLKVKLRLRVMRQKKAEEAAQHKIEELEKKAQKAAAEEEGHRQHELAMQKLEEQLMTVMPLVKEANLIIAELQRPQRLETKMHCELTAEGKSGAVNVAAAVMLNGVKLFEWNPETLENRVFILRELLQKAEDDGLEAVQDLPNEEDPLWDPIEVERLVGVAQVLLEGVLLQVENKVDARILSSEGQAVGSLKVEIIPIAKDGSLGIPDEEVVEDPEELLGSCMKFLVSVPGAVGLPEALANDVRVEYNYFIDEKPHLLPTVSGHNVNPEFKYSHTFTQDSGILLRSRGRMD
;
A
#
# COMPACT_ATOMS: atom_id res chain seq x y z
N MET A 1 62.28 -39.50 2.95
CA MET A 1 61.57 -38.33 3.51
C MET A 1 60.65 -37.59 2.53
N SER A 2 60.89 -37.63 1.21
CA SER A 2 60.08 -36.91 0.20
C SER A 2 58.63 -37.39 0.07
N THR A 3 58.39 -38.70 0.06
CA THR A 3 57.08 -39.31 -0.24
C THR A 3 56.02 -39.10 0.86
N LEU A 4 56.44 -38.99 2.12
CA LEU A 4 55.52 -38.75 3.25
C LEU A 4 54.95 -37.32 3.24
N LYS A 5 55.77 -36.31 2.90
CA LYS A 5 55.34 -34.92 2.82
C LYS A 5 54.31 -34.69 1.72
N VAL A 6 54.47 -35.35 0.58
CA VAL A 6 53.51 -35.30 -0.55
C VAL A 6 52.18 -35.95 -0.16
N LYS A 7 52.20 -37.13 0.47
CA LYS A 7 50.98 -37.80 0.96
C LYS A 7 50.22 -36.97 2.00
N LEU A 8 50.93 -36.30 2.91
CA LEU A 8 50.32 -35.44 3.92
C LEU A 8 49.65 -34.20 3.29
N ARG A 9 50.30 -33.53 2.33
CA ARG A 9 49.71 -32.41 1.58
C ARG A 9 48.46 -32.81 0.80
N LEU A 10 48.49 -33.97 0.13
CA LEU A 10 47.33 -34.50 -0.58
C LEU A 10 46.15 -34.79 0.35
N ARG A 11 46.41 -35.28 1.56
CA ARG A 11 45.38 -35.54 2.57
C ARG A 11 44.75 -34.24 3.07
N VAL A 12 45.56 -33.22 3.36
CA VAL A 12 45.10 -31.89 3.79
C VAL A 12 44.27 -31.21 2.68
N MET A 13 44.71 -31.26 1.42
CA MET A 13 43.93 -30.69 0.31
C MET A 13 42.60 -31.41 0.07
N ARG A 14 42.55 -32.74 0.21
CA ARG A 14 41.30 -33.51 0.12
C ARG A 14 40.35 -33.18 1.27
N GLN A 15 40.89 -32.98 2.47
CA GLN A 15 40.11 -32.60 3.64
C GLN A 15 39.53 -31.20 3.49
N LYS A 16 40.35 -30.22 3.06
CA LYS A 16 39.90 -28.86 2.81
C LYS A 16 38.81 -28.78 1.72
N LYS A 17 38.98 -29.52 0.62
CA LYS A 17 37.96 -29.60 -0.44
C LYS A 17 36.66 -30.26 0.02
N ALA A 18 36.75 -31.25 0.93
CA ALA A 18 35.57 -31.88 1.52
C ALA A 18 34.85 -30.95 2.51
N GLU A 19 35.61 -30.16 3.29
CA GLU A 19 35.09 -29.12 4.18
C GLU A 19 34.40 -27.99 3.38
N GLU A 20 35.02 -27.48 2.31
CA GLU A 20 34.42 -26.47 1.42
C GLU A 20 33.13 -26.98 0.76
N ALA A 21 33.11 -28.24 0.30
CA ALA A 21 31.92 -28.85 -0.28
C ALA A 21 30.81 -29.09 0.76
N ALA A 22 31.17 -29.43 2.00
CA ALA A 22 30.22 -29.54 3.11
C ALA A 22 29.63 -28.18 3.47
N GLN A 23 30.46 -27.13 3.53
CA GLN A 23 30.04 -25.76 3.83
C GLN A 23 29.06 -25.23 2.77
N HIS A 24 29.37 -25.38 1.48
CA HIS A 24 28.47 -25.00 0.40
C HIS A 24 27.14 -25.77 0.46
N LYS A 25 27.17 -27.05 0.85
CA LYS A 25 25.95 -27.85 0.97
C LYS A 25 25.11 -27.44 2.17
N ILE A 26 25.73 -27.01 3.27
CA ILE A 26 25.03 -26.44 4.44
C ILE A 26 24.37 -25.11 4.04
N GLU A 27 25.09 -24.21 3.37
CA GLU A 27 24.55 -22.91 2.94
C GLU A 27 23.36 -23.06 1.98
N GLU A 28 23.44 -23.98 1.02
CA GLU A 28 22.33 -24.32 0.11
C GLU A 28 21.11 -24.87 0.87
N LEU A 29 21.33 -25.72 1.88
CA LEU A 29 20.26 -26.26 2.72
C LEU A 29 19.64 -25.17 3.59
N GLU A 30 20.43 -24.25 4.13
CA GLU A 30 19.97 -23.10 4.90
C GLU A 30 19.13 -22.15 4.04
N LYS A 31 19.59 -21.79 2.83
CA LYS A 31 18.82 -20.98 1.87
C LYS A 31 17.50 -21.65 1.51
N LYS A 32 17.52 -22.96 1.27
CA LYS A 32 16.31 -23.73 0.96
C LYS A 32 15.35 -23.79 2.15
N ALA A 33 15.85 -23.95 3.37
CA ALA A 33 15.05 -23.94 4.58
C ALA A 33 14.45 -22.55 4.85
N GLN A 34 15.21 -21.47 4.65
CA GLN A 34 14.73 -20.09 4.78
C GLN A 34 13.61 -19.80 3.76
N LYS A 35 13.80 -20.21 2.50
CA LYS A 35 12.77 -20.04 1.48
C LYS A 35 11.48 -20.80 1.81
N ALA A 36 11.61 -22.06 2.24
CA ALA A 36 10.46 -22.86 2.66
C ALA A 36 9.72 -22.25 3.86
N ALA A 37 10.46 -21.75 4.86
CA ALA A 37 9.88 -21.07 6.01
C ALA A 37 9.16 -19.76 5.62
N ALA A 38 9.72 -18.99 4.69
CA ALA A 38 9.08 -17.78 4.17
C ALA A 38 7.79 -18.07 3.38
N GLU A 39 7.78 -19.16 2.60
CA GLU A 39 6.58 -19.63 1.88
C GLU A 39 5.49 -20.11 2.86
N GLU A 40 5.87 -20.87 3.89
CA GLU A 40 4.94 -21.35 4.93
C GLU A 40 4.35 -20.19 5.74
N GLU A 41 5.17 -19.22 6.14
CA GLU A 41 4.70 -18.02 6.83
C GLU A 41 3.78 -17.18 5.95
N GLY A 42 4.10 -17.02 4.65
CA GLY A 42 3.23 -16.33 3.71
C GLY A 42 1.87 -17.03 3.54
N HIS A 43 1.86 -18.36 3.49
CA HIS A 43 0.62 -19.14 3.45
C HIS A 43 -0.22 -18.92 4.72
N ARG A 44 0.41 -19.00 5.89
CA ARG A 44 -0.25 -18.80 7.18
C ARG A 44 -0.84 -17.39 7.30
N GLN A 45 -0.11 -16.36 6.89
CA GLN A 45 -0.60 -14.98 6.88
C GLN A 45 -1.80 -14.81 5.96
N HIS A 46 -1.77 -15.44 4.78
CA HIS A 46 -2.90 -15.43 3.86
C HIS A 46 -4.13 -16.11 4.47
N GLU A 47 -3.98 -17.28 5.09
CA GLU A 47 -5.07 -17.98 5.78
C GLU A 47 -5.67 -17.13 6.91
N LEU A 48 -4.84 -16.49 7.73
CA LEU A 48 -5.29 -15.60 8.80
C LEU A 48 -6.05 -14.37 8.24
N ALA A 49 -5.56 -13.80 7.14
CA ALA A 49 -6.24 -12.68 6.49
C ALA A 49 -7.61 -13.09 5.92
N MET A 50 -7.71 -14.29 5.33
CA MET A 50 -8.97 -14.84 4.85
C MET A 50 -9.96 -15.13 5.98
N GLN A 51 -9.50 -15.71 7.09
CA GLN A 51 -10.34 -15.93 8.27
C GLN A 51 -10.91 -14.61 8.82
N LYS A 52 -10.05 -13.59 8.98
CA LYS A 52 -10.48 -12.26 9.43
C LYS A 52 -11.50 -11.63 8.47
N LEU A 53 -11.29 -11.78 7.16
CA LEU A 53 -12.22 -11.31 6.14
C LEU A 53 -13.58 -12.02 6.26
N GLU A 54 -13.59 -13.34 6.41
CA GLU A 54 -14.81 -14.12 6.62
C GLU A 54 -15.57 -13.69 7.87
N GLU A 55 -14.88 -13.46 8.99
CA GLU A 55 -15.47 -12.97 10.23
C GLU A 55 -16.12 -11.59 10.04
N GLN A 56 -15.42 -10.65 9.41
CA GLN A 56 -15.97 -9.32 9.12
C GLN A 56 -17.19 -9.41 8.21
N LEU A 57 -17.15 -10.28 7.21
CA LEU A 57 -18.27 -10.53 6.29
C LEU A 57 -19.50 -11.10 6.99
N MET A 58 -19.30 -12.04 7.93
CA MET A 58 -20.37 -12.60 8.74
C MET A 58 -21.05 -11.56 9.64
N THR A 59 -20.34 -10.51 10.05
CA THR A 59 -20.90 -9.41 10.84
C THR A 59 -21.54 -8.33 9.97
N VAL A 60 -20.83 -7.85 8.94
CA VAL A 60 -21.25 -6.68 8.15
C VAL A 60 -22.42 -7.01 7.22
N MET A 61 -22.42 -8.15 6.53
CA MET A 61 -23.47 -8.45 5.54
C MET A 61 -24.88 -8.57 6.16
N PRO A 62 -25.08 -9.23 7.31
CA PRO A 62 -26.39 -9.23 7.97
C PRO A 62 -26.85 -7.83 8.38
N LEU A 63 -25.96 -7.01 8.94
CA LEU A 63 -26.27 -5.64 9.34
C LEU A 63 -26.65 -4.76 8.14
N VAL A 64 -25.94 -4.87 7.01
CA VAL A 64 -26.29 -4.17 5.76
C VAL A 64 -27.66 -4.61 5.25
N LYS A 65 -27.98 -5.91 5.32
CA LYS A 65 -29.31 -6.41 4.92
C LYS A 65 -30.41 -5.86 5.83
N GLU A 66 -30.19 -5.90 7.14
CA GLU A 66 -31.13 -5.40 8.13
C GLU A 66 -31.36 -3.89 7.97
N ALA A 67 -30.29 -3.10 7.89
CA ALA A 67 -30.38 -1.66 7.66
C ALA A 67 -31.19 -1.35 6.40
N ASN A 68 -30.93 -2.05 5.29
CA ASN A 68 -31.69 -1.85 4.05
C ASN A 68 -33.18 -2.17 4.18
N LEU A 69 -33.56 -3.17 5.00
CA LEU A 69 -34.98 -3.44 5.29
C LEU A 69 -35.61 -2.29 6.07
N ILE A 70 -34.93 -1.80 7.11
CA ILE A 70 -35.41 -0.67 7.91
C ILE A 70 -35.54 0.59 7.06
N ILE A 71 -34.52 0.91 6.26
CA ILE A 71 -34.50 2.05 5.34
C ILE A 71 -35.69 2.00 4.37
N ALA A 72 -36.00 0.82 3.84
CA ALA A 72 -37.14 0.63 2.94
C ALA A 72 -38.49 0.85 3.65
N GLU A 73 -38.64 0.34 4.88
CA GLU A 73 -39.85 0.54 5.69
C GLU A 73 -40.04 2.02 6.05
N LEU A 74 -38.93 2.71 6.37
CA LEU A 74 -38.88 4.16 6.62
C LEU A 74 -39.00 5.01 5.35
N GLN A 75 -39.18 4.40 4.18
CA GLN A 75 -39.30 5.07 2.87
C GLN A 75 -38.15 6.04 2.57
N ARG A 76 -36.93 5.67 2.99
CA ARG A 76 -35.71 6.44 2.76
C ARG A 76 -35.08 6.10 1.40
N PRO A 77 -34.56 7.09 0.64
CA PRO A 77 -34.01 6.86 -0.69
C PRO A 77 -32.60 6.25 -0.70
N GLN A 78 -31.90 6.21 0.43
CA GLN A 78 -30.55 5.66 0.54
C GLN A 78 -30.57 4.12 0.44
N ARG A 79 -29.41 3.54 0.15
CA ARG A 79 -29.19 2.10 0.20
C ARG A 79 -27.78 1.82 0.68
N LEU A 80 -27.59 0.77 1.47
CA LEU A 80 -26.28 0.29 1.87
C LEU A 80 -25.77 -0.82 0.94
N GLU A 81 -24.49 -0.77 0.60
CA GLU A 81 -23.76 -1.81 -0.13
C GLU A 81 -22.53 -2.26 0.66
N THR A 82 -22.28 -3.57 0.73
CA THR A 82 -21.03 -4.08 1.31
C THR A 82 -19.87 -3.85 0.34
N LYS A 83 -18.77 -3.26 0.83
CA LYS A 83 -17.53 -3.03 0.08
C LYS A 83 -16.36 -3.72 0.77
N MET A 84 -15.37 -4.12 -0.02
CA MET A 84 -14.11 -4.67 0.46
C MET A 84 -13.00 -3.69 0.07
N HIS A 85 -12.18 -3.33 1.04
CA HIS A 85 -11.03 -2.47 0.83
C HIS A 85 -9.75 -3.27 1.02
N CYS A 86 -8.81 -3.08 0.10
CA CYS A 86 -7.47 -3.63 0.16
C CYS A 86 -6.53 -2.55 0.70
N GLU A 87 -5.89 -2.83 1.84
CA GLU A 87 -4.71 -2.07 2.23
C GLU A 87 -3.52 -2.54 1.38
N LEU A 88 -2.74 -1.59 0.87
CA LEU A 88 -1.47 -1.92 0.22
C LEU A 88 -0.37 -1.80 1.26
N THR A 89 0.32 -2.90 1.56
CA THR A 89 1.53 -2.86 2.38
C THR A 89 2.76 -2.56 1.50
N ALA A 90 3.84 -2.08 2.13
CA ALA A 90 5.08 -1.71 1.44
C ALA A 90 5.78 -2.89 0.72
N GLU A 91 5.31 -4.13 0.90
CA GLU A 91 5.83 -5.30 0.19
C GLU A 91 5.08 -5.63 -1.12
N GLY A 92 4.04 -4.87 -1.49
CA GLY A 92 3.24 -5.16 -2.69
C GLY A 92 2.44 -6.47 -2.60
N LYS A 93 2.39 -7.09 -1.42
CA LYS A 93 1.47 -8.19 -1.10
C LYS A 93 0.12 -7.57 -0.74
N SER A 94 -0.96 -8.21 -1.16
CA SER A 94 -2.32 -7.81 -0.78
C SER A 94 -2.38 -7.71 0.74
N GLY A 95 -2.50 -6.48 1.26
CA GLY A 95 -2.56 -6.23 2.69
C GLY A 95 -3.89 -6.71 3.28
N ALA A 96 -4.13 -6.32 4.53
CA ALA A 96 -5.37 -6.64 5.21
C ALA A 96 -6.56 -6.19 4.34
N VAL A 97 -7.51 -7.10 4.13
CA VAL A 97 -8.78 -6.75 3.50
C VAL A 97 -9.74 -6.37 4.62
N ASN A 98 -10.30 -5.18 4.54
CA ASN A 98 -11.29 -4.69 5.49
C ASN A 98 -12.65 -4.59 4.79
N VAL A 99 -13.71 -4.95 5.50
CA VAL A 99 -15.09 -4.82 5.02
C VAL A 99 -15.71 -3.53 5.55
N ALA A 100 -16.36 -2.78 4.67
CA ALA A 100 -17.11 -1.56 5.00
C ALA A 100 -18.53 -1.60 4.41
N ALA A 101 -19.38 -0.69 4.86
CA ALA A 101 -20.70 -0.45 4.29
C ALA A 101 -20.73 0.93 3.60
N ALA A 102 -20.89 0.95 2.29
CA ALA A 102 -21.08 2.16 1.51
C ALA A 102 -22.55 2.60 1.55
N VAL A 103 -22.78 3.87 1.90
CA VAL A 103 -24.10 4.50 1.80
C VAL A 103 -24.23 5.14 0.42
N MET A 104 -25.23 4.67 -0.33
CA MET A 104 -25.48 5.03 -1.71
C MET A 104 -26.77 5.83 -1.81
N LEU A 105 -26.78 6.85 -2.66
CA LEU A 105 -27.97 7.58 -3.06
C LEU A 105 -28.02 7.66 -4.59
N ASN A 106 -29.06 7.09 -5.20
CA ASN A 106 -29.23 7.08 -6.66
C ASN A 106 -28.00 6.55 -7.43
N GLY A 107 -27.30 5.55 -6.87
CA GLY A 107 -26.10 4.96 -7.47
C GLY A 107 -24.80 5.75 -7.23
N VAL A 108 -24.86 6.88 -6.51
CA VAL A 108 -23.69 7.67 -6.10
C VAL A 108 -23.32 7.31 -4.67
N LYS A 109 -22.04 6.98 -4.44
CA LYS A 109 -21.49 6.76 -3.11
C LYS A 109 -21.39 8.09 -2.35
N LEU A 110 -22.09 8.19 -1.23
CA LEU A 110 -22.03 9.35 -0.35
C LEU A 110 -20.81 9.24 0.58
N PHE A 111 -20.74 8.16 1.36
CA PHE A 111 -19.69 7.88 2.34
C PHE A 111 -19.67 6.37 2.69
N GLU A 112 -18.68 5.96 3.48
CA GLU A 112 -18.47 4.56 3.90
C GLU A 112 -18.35 4.46 5.42
N TRP A 113 -18.93 3.39 5.98
CA TRP A 113 -18.87 3.08 7.40
C TRP A 113 -18.02 1.85 7.65
N ASN A 114 -17.12 1.96 8.62
CA ASN A 114 -16.47 0.79 9.18
C ASN A 114 -17.50 -0.08 9.95
N PRO A 115 -17.16 -1.33 10.32
CA PRO A 115 -18.10 -2.22 11.00
C PRO A 115 -18.68 -1.65 12.30
N GLU A 116 -17.89 -0.92 13.09
CA GLU A 116 -18.32 -0.33 14.36
C GLU A 116 -19.33 0.81 14.14
N THR A 117 -19.05 1.70 13.19
CA THR A 117 -19.99 2.76 12.80
C THR A 117 -21.28 2.15 12.26
N LEU A 118 -21.20 1.13 11.41
CA LEU A 118 -22.39 0.44 10.89
C LEU A 118 -23.26 -0.13 12.02
N GLU A 119 -22.66 -0.81 13.00
CA GLU A 119 -23.39 -1.38 14.14
C GLU A 119 -24.14 -0.28 14.93
N ASN A 120 -23.45 0.82 15.22
CA ASN A 120 -24.04 1.99 15.88
C ASN A 120 -25.18 2.61 15.06
N ARG A 121 -25.00 2.77 13.74
CA ARG A 121 -26.04 3.34 12.85
C ARG A 121 -27.25 2.42 12.72
N VAL A 122 -27.05 1.10 12.65
CA VAL A 122 -28.14 0.11 12.63
C VAL A 122 -28.93 0.15 13.94
N PHE A 123 -28.27 0.32 15.09
CA PHE A 123 -28.94 0.50 16.37
C PHE A 123 -29.90 1.70 16.34
N ILE A 124 -29.43 2.87 15.89
CA ILE A 124 -30.26 4.09 15.77
C ILE A 124 -31.40 3.87 14.76
N LEU A 125 -31.14 3.20 13.62
CA LEU A 125 -32.19 2.86 12.66
C LEU A 125 -33.31 2.01 13.27
N ARG A 126 -32.99 1.06 14.16
CA ARG A 126 -34.00 0.26 14.89
C ARG A 126 -34.86 1.15 15.78
N GLU A 127 -34.26 2.11 16.49
CA GLU A 127 -34.99 3.07 17.32
C GLU A 127 -35.91 3.96 16.48
N LEU A 128 -35.45 4.41 15.31
CA LEU A 128 -36.29 5.17 14.37
C LEU A 128 -37.45 4.34 13.82
N LEU A 129 -37.22 3.05 13.52
CA LEU A 129 -38.30 2.17 13.09
C LEU A 129 -39.37 2.04 14.17
N GLN A 130 -38.98 1.77 15.42
CA GLN A 130 -39.90 1.69 16.54
C GLN A 130 -40.70 2.99 16.72
N LYS A 131 -40.02 4.14 16.65
CA LYS A 131 -40.68 5.45 16.74
C LYS A 131 -41.67 5.68 15.60
N ALA A 132 -41.33 5.24 14.38
CA ALA A 132 -42.24 5.35 13.24
C ALA A 132 -43.48 4.45 13.38
N GLU A 133 -43.32 3.27 13.99
CA GLU A 133 -44.44 2.36 14.30
C GLU A 133 -45.38 2.96 15.36
N ASP A 134 -44.83 3.64 16.37
CA ASP A 134 -45.59 4.23 17.48
C ASP A 134 -46.26 5.57 17.11
N ASP A 135 -45.50 6.47 16.46
CA ASP A 135 -45.90 7.88 16.23
C ASP A 135 -46.24 8.19 14.76
N GLY A 136 -46.04 7.24 13.84
CA GLY A 136 -46.20 7.43 12.40
C GLY A 136 -44.91 7.86 11.69
N LEU A 137 -44.88 7.67 10.37
CA LEU A 137 -43.68 7.91 9.56
C LEU A 137 -43.27 9.39 9.52
N GLU A 138 -44.22 10.32 9.66
CA GLU A 138 -43.94 11.76 9.69
C GLU A 138 -43.03 12.15 10.87
N ALA A 139 -43.08 11.41 11.99
CA ALA A 139 -42.29 11.70 13.19
C ALA A 139 -40.78 11.46 13.03
N VAL A 140 -40.39 10.77 11.95
CA VAL A 140 -38.99 10.44 11.65
C VAL A 140 -38.55 10.92 10.27
N GLN A 141 -39.41 11.56 9.47
CA GLN A 141 -39.04 11.96 8.11
C GLN A 141 -38.08 13.16 8.07
N ASP A 142 -38.30 14.17 8.90
CA ASP A 142 -37.55 15.44 8.88
C ASP A 142 -36.64 15.57 10.12
N LEU A 143 -35.69 14.64 10.26
CA LEU A 143 -34.71 14.69 11.34
C LEU A 143 -33.64 15.75 11.05
N PRO A 144 -33.13 16.45 12.07
CA PRO A 144 -31.88 17.18 11.96
C PRO A 144 -30.74 16.25 11.52
N ASN A 145 -29.80 16.75 10.71
CA ASN A 145 -28.66 15.97 10.22
C ASN A 145 -27.89 15.22 11.31
N GLU A 146 -27.75 15.83 12.49
CA GLU A 146 -27.03 15.27 13.64
C GLU A 146 -27.77 14.07 14.27
N GLU A 147 -29.07 13.96 14.06
CA GLU A 147 -29.95 12.89 14.55
C GLU A 147 -30.25 11.83 13.47
N ASP A 148 -29.95 12.11 12.19
CA ASP A 148 -30.18 11.18 11.09
C ASP A 148 -29.04 10.14 10.99
N PRO A 149 -29.31 8.84 11.21
CA PRO A 149 -28.29 7.80 11.08
C PRO A 149 -27.82 7.58 9.64
N LEU A 150 -28.52 8.10 8.64
CA LEU A 150 -28.15 8.02 7.22
C LEU A 150 -27.41 9.26 6.72
N TRP A 151 -26.92 10.10 7.62
CA TRP A 151 -26.17 11.30 7.31
C TRP A 151 -24.79 11.31 7.99
N ASP A 152 -23.78 11.69 7.22
CA ASP A 152 -22.44 12.03 7.69
C ASP A 152 -22.00 13.37 7.06
N PRO A 153 -21.13 14.14 7.75
CA PRO A 153 -20.52 15.31 7.17
C PRO A 153 -19.69 14.91 5.94
N ILE A 154 -19.74 15.74 4.89
CA ILE A 154 -18.97 15.50 3.68
C ILE A 154 -17.48 15.60 4.01
N GLU A 155 -16.73 14.52 3.78
CA GLU A 155 -15.28 14.54 3.84
C GLU A 155 -14.73 15.57 2.87
N VAL A 156 -13.91 16.49 3.37
CA VAL A 156 -13.29 17.57 2.59
C VAL A 156 -12.37 16.99 1.52
N GLU A 157 -11.85 15.79 1.75
CA GLU A 157 -10.82 15.15 0.94
C GLU A 157 -11.12 13.66 0.82
N ARG A 158 -10.98 13.11 -0.38
CA ARG A 158 -11.21 11.69 -0.65
C ARG A 158 -9.94 11.08 -1.22
N LEU A 159 -9.57 9.91 -0.72
CA LEU A 159 -8.46 9.15 -1.27
C LEU A 159 -8.83 8.64 -2.67
N VAL A 160 -8.10 9.10 -3.69
CA VAL A 160 -8.25 8.57 -5.07
C VAL A 160 -7.71 7.15 -5.16
N GLY A 161 -6.54 6.93 -4.56
CA GLY A 161 -5.87 5.64 -4.52
C GLY A 161 -4.42 5.78 -4.09
N VAL A 162 -3.74 4.64 -4.03
CA VAL A 162 -2.34 4.53 -3.59
C VAL A 162 -1.52 3.93 -4.73
N ALA A 163 -0.32 4.47 -4.96
CA ALA A 163 0.64 3.95 -5.92
C ALA A 163 1.95 3.61 -5.20
N GLN A 164 2.57 2.50 -5.58
CA GLN A 164 3.83 2.03 -4.99
C GLN A 164 4.95 2.15 -6.01
N VAL A 165 6.09 2.69 -5.56
CA VAL A 165 7.31 2.83 -6.36
C VAL A 165 8.44 2.11 -5.65
N LEU A 166 9.04 1.13 -6.33
CA LEU A 166 10.17 0.37 -5.80
C LEU A 166 11.48 1.10 -6.10
N LEU A 167 12.32 1.25 -5.08
CA LEU A 167 13.61 1.95 -5.16
C LEU A 167 14.79 1.03 -5.51
N GLU A 168 14.54 -0.23 -5.91
CA GLU A 168 15.62 -1.21 -6.18
C GLU A 168 16.61 -0.71 -7.25
N GLY A 169 16.13 0.05 -8.24
CA GLY A 169 16.96 0.61 -9.31
C GLY A 169 17.93 1.71 -8.84
N VAL A 170 17.72 2.30 -7.66
CA VAL A 170 18.58 3.39 -7.16
C VAL A 170 20.01 2.89 -6.89
N LEU A 171 20.15 1.68 -6.36
CA LEU A 171 21.46 1.06 -6.07
C LEU A 171 22.25 0.71 -7.33
N LEU A 172 21.57 0.58 -8.48
CA LEU A 172 22.21 0.36 -9.77
C LEU A 172 22.66 1.65 -10.43
N GLN A 173 22.43 2.82 -9.80
CA GLN A 173 22.80 4.13 -10.34
C GLN A 173 22.18 4.42 -11.72
N VAL A 174 21.04 3.81 -12.03
CA VAL A 174 20.30 4.02 -13.28
C VAL A 174 19.12 4.97 -13.06
N GLU A 175 18.83 5.80 -14.06
CA GLU A 175 17.61 6.60 -14.08
C GLU A 175 16.38 5.70 -14.16
N ASN A 176 15.47 5.85 -13.20
CA ASN A 176 14.24 5.06 -13.15
C ASN A 176 13.03 5.96 -13.39
N LYS A 177 12.37 5.77 -14.54
CA LYS A 177 11.12 6.45 -14.88
C LYS A 177 9.99 5.43 -14.83
N VAL A 178 9.10 5.61 -13.86
CA VAL A 178 8.03 4.66 -13.54
C VAL A 178 6.68 5.33 -13.70
N ASP A 179 5.83 4.71 -14.51
CA ASP A 179 4.39 4.98 -14.52
C ASP A 179 3.73 4.04 -13.50
N ALA A 180 3.66 4.48 -12.24
CA ALA A 180 3.15 3.68 -11.14
C ALA A 180 1.63 3.64 -11.18
N ARG A 181 1.04 2.44 -11.18
CA ARG A 181 -0.41 2.28 -11.18
C ARG A 181 -1.00 2.77 -9.86
N ILE A 182 -2.02 3.61 -9.95
CA ILE A 182 -2.80 4.07 -8.81
C ILE A 182 -3.91 3.05 -8.59
N LEU A 183 -3.93 2.42 -7.42
CA LEU A 183 -4.95 1.46 -7.02
C LEU A 183 -5.93 2.12 -6.07
N SER A 184 -7.22 2.02 -6.33
CA SER A 184 -8.26 2.48 -5.42
C SER A 184 -8.26 1.67 -4.14
N SER A 185 -9.01 2.13 -3.13
CA SER A 185 -9.23 1.34 -1.91
C SER A 185 -9.84 -0.04 -2.22
N GLU A 186 -10.52 -0.23 -3.34
CA GLU A 186 -11.09 -1.52 -3.77
C GLU A 186 -10.11 -2.36 -4.64
N GLY A 187 -8.85 -1.93 -4.77
CA GLY A 187 -7.82 -2.61 -5.55
C GLY A 187 -7.94 -2.45 -7.07
N GLN A 188 -8.84 -1.58 -7.55
CA GLN A 188 -9.00 -1.31 -8.98
C GLN A 188 -7.97 -0.29 -9.46
N ALA A 189 -7.40 -0.49 -10.64
CA ALA A 189 -6.52 0.52 -11.25
C ALA A 189 -7.34 1.72 -11.71
N VAL A 190 -7.09 2.89 -11.13
CA VAL A 190 -7.85 4.14 -11.34
C VAL A 190 -7.02 5.27 -11.96
N GLY A 191 -5.79 4.98 -12.38
CA GLY A 191 -4.91 5.95 -13.01
C GLY A 191 -3.46 5.52 -12.96
N SER A 192 -2.56 6.41 -13.37
CA SER A 192 -1.11 6.20 -13.27
C SER A 192 -0.42 7.47 -12.80
N LEU A 193 0.47 7.33 -11.82
CA LEU A 193 1.32 8.38 -11.30
C LEU A 193 2.69 8.29 -11.96
N LYS A 194 3.14 9.38 -12.59
CA LYS A 194 4.47 9.45 -13.17
C LYS A 194 5.45 9.80 -12.06
N VAL A 195 6.48 8.97 -11.90
CA VAL A 195 7.56 9.20 -10.95
C VAL A 195 8.89 8.97 -11.64
N GLU A 196 9.81 9.90 -11.48
CA GLU A 196 11.18 9.80 -11.98
C GLU A 196 12.15 9.83 -10.80
N ILE A 197 13.06 8.87 -10.76
CA ILE A 197 14.12 8.80 -9.75
C ILE A 197 15.44 8.82 -10.50
N ILE A 198 16.19 9.89 -10.31
CA ILE A 198 17.40 10.18 -11.08
C ILE A 198 18.57 10.28 -10.10
N PRO A 199 19.58 9.41 -10.16
CA PRO A 199 20.76 9.55 -9.33
C PRO A 199 21.53 10.82 -9.71
N ILE A 200 22.20 11.44 -8.74
CA ILE A 200 22.96 12.67 -8.91
C ILE A 200 24.43 12.33 -8.74
N ALA A 201 25.24 12.67 -9.75
CA ALA A 201 26.67 12.45 -9.73
C ALA A 201 27.39 13.34 -8.71
N LYS A 202 28.68 13.06 -8.47
CA LYS A 202 29.46 13.80 -7.47
C LYS A 202 29.65 15.28 -7.83
N ASP A 203 29.68 15.59 -9.11
CA ASP A 203 29.74 16.94 -9.65
C ASP A 203 28.40 17.69 -9.61
N GLY A 204 27.32 17.01 -9.21
CA GLY A 204 25.97 17.54 -9.14
C GLY A 204 25.16 17.42 -10.43
N SER A 205 25.70 16.78 -11.48
CA SER A 205 24.94 16.48 -12.70
C SER A 205 23.87 15.42 -12.46
N LEU A 206 22.79 15.48 -13.25
CA LEU A 206 21.72 14.49 -13.23
C LEU A 206 22.14 13.28 -14.06
N GLY A 207 21.96 12.09 -13.50
CA GLY A 207 22.48 10.84 -14.05
C GLY A 207 23.92 10.58 -13.59
N ILE A 208 24.28 9.30 -13.46
CA ILE A 208 25.67 8.90 -13.22
C ILE A 208 26.30 8.59 -14.59
N PRO A 209 27.43 9.24 -14.96
CA PRO A 209 28.17 8.88 -16.17
C PRO A 209 28.61 7.41 -16.13
N ASP A 210 28.63 6.73 -17.28
CA ASP A 210 28.98 5.30 -17.37
C ASP A 210 30.34 4.97 -16.73
N GLU A 211 31.29 5.91 -16.74
CA GLU A 211 32.60 5.75 -16.10
C GLU A 211 32.58 5.79 -14.57
N GLU A 212 31.52 6.33 -13.97
CA GLU A 212 31.32 6.44 -12.51
C GLU A 212 30.31 5.41 -11.96
N VAL A 213 29.64 4.66 -12.83
CA VAL A 213 28.72 3.58 -12.44
C VAL A 213 29.52 2.44 -11.83
N VAL A 214 29.04 1.96 -10.69
CA VAL A 214 29.63 0.84 -9.96
C VAL A 214 29.03 -0.48 -10.47
N GLU A 215 29.88 -1.48 -10.74
CA GLU A 215 29.43 -2.81 -11.19
C GLU A 215 28.77 -3.63 -10.07
N ASP A 216 29.30 -3.54 -8.84
CA ASP A 216 28.77 -4.22 -7.66
C ASP A 216 28.21 -3.20 -6.64
N PRO A 217 26.89 -3.19 -6.37
CA PRO A 217 26.29 -2.33 -5.37
C PRO A 217 26.96 -2.38 -3.98
N GLU A 218 27.65 -3.48 -3.63
CA GLU A 218 28.40 -3.58 -2.37
C GLU A 218 29.56 -2.58 -2.28
N GLU A 219 30.14 -2.11 -3.38
CA GLU A 219 31.20 -1.11 -3.35
C GLU A 219 30.68 0.29 -2.95
N LEU A 220 29.36 0.50 -3.01
CA LEU A 220 28.72 1.72 -2.53
C LEU A 220 28.61 1.74 -0.99
N LEU A 221 28.87 0.64 -0.29
CA LEU A 221 28.82 0.56 1.18
C LEU A 221 29.74 1.60 1.83
N GLY A 222 29.16 2.43 2.70
CA GLY A 222 29.88 3.52 3.37
C GLY A 222 30.02 4.80 2.54
N SER A 223 29.40 4.87 1.38
CA SER A 223 29.24 6.10 0.58
C SER A 223 27.83 6.67 0.69
N CYS A 224 27.70 7.99 0.51
CA CYS A 224 26.41 8.67 0.40
C CYS A 224 26.04 8.85 -1.07
N MET A 225 24.88 8.34 -1.45
CA MET A 225 24.26 8.58 -2.74
C MET A 225 23.32 9.78 -2.66
N LYS A 226 23.23 10.53 -3.75
CA LYS A 226 22.23 11.57 -3.93
C LYS A 226 21.32 11.18 -5.08
N PHE A 227 20.04 11.44 -4.95
CA PHE A 227 19.09 11.21 -6.04
C PHE A 227 17.97 12.23 -5.97
N LEU A 228 17.45 12.57 -7.14
CA LEU A 228 16.31 13.44 -7.35
C LEU A 228 15.08 12.56 -7.52
N VAL A 229 14.08 12.73 -6.67
CA VAL A 229 12.74 12.20 -6.88
C VAL A 229 11.90 13.30 -7.49
N SER A 230 11.41 13.09 -8.71
CA SER A 230 10.47 13.97 -9.38
C SER A 230 9.13 13.29 -9.57
N VAL A 231 8.06 14.04 -9.36
CA VAL A 231 6.69 13.62 -9.65
C VAL A 231 6.14 14.59 -10.71
N PRO A 232 6.28 14.26 -12.01
CA PRO A 232 5.80 15.15 -13.07
C PRO A 232 4.29 15.40 -13.02
N GLY A 233 3.50 14.35 -12.75
CA GLY A 233 2.04 14.41 -12.83
C GLY A 233 1.38 13.04 -12.68
N ALA A 234 0.04 13.03 -12.72
CA ALA A 234 -0.76 11.81 -12.84
C ALA A 234 -1.57 11.83 -14.13
N VAL A 235 -2.02 10.66 -14.58
CA VAL A 235 -2.81 10.47 -15.80
C VAL A 235 -3.99 9.56 -15.53
N GLY A 236 -5.16 9.92 -16.08
CA GLY A 236 -6.34 9.07 -16.12
C GLY A 236 -7.05 8.91 -14.78
N LEU A 237 -7.00 9.92 -13.91
CA LEU A 237 -7.72 9.89 -12.62
C LEU A 237 -9.25 9.85 -12.83
N PRO A 238 -10.02 9.29 -11.89
CA PRO A 238 -11.48 9.25 -12.00
C PRO A 238 -12.09 10.64 -12.00
N GLU A 239 -12.97 10.92 -12.97
CA GLU A 239 -13.56 12.26 -13.16
C GLU A 239 -14.28 12.79 -11.91
N ALA A 240 -14.93 11.90 -11.14
CA ALA A 240 -15.63 12.26 -9.91
C ALA A 240 -14.70 12.69 -8.76
N LEU A 241 -13.43 12.30 -8.79
CA LEU A 241 -12.45 12.56 -7.72
C LEU A 241 -11.31 13.48 -8.17
N ALA A 242 -11.26 13.85 -9.45
CA ALA A 242 -10.19 14.64 -10.04
C ALA A 242 -10.34 16.15 -9.80
N ASN A 243 -10.64 16.58 -8.57
CA ASN A 243 -10.76 17.98 -8.16
C ASN A 243 -9.76 18.29 -7.06
N ASP A 244 -9.00 19.39 -7.21
CA ASP A 244 -8.03 19.86 -6.21
C ASP A 244 -7.08 18.73 -5.74
N VAL A 245 -6.50 18.01 -6.71
CA VAL A 245 -5.71 16.80 -6.44
C VAL A 245 -4.37 17.15 -5.82
N ARG A 246 -3.98 16.41 -4.78
CA ARG A 246 -2.63 16.42 -4.21
C ARG A 246 -2.06 15.01 -4.12
N VAL A 247 -0.75 14.93 -3.95
CA VAL A 247 -0.04 13.68 -3.69
C VAL A 247 0.71 13.82 -2.37
N GLU A 248 0.66 12.75 -1.60
CA GLU A 248 1.44 12.58 -0.38
C GLU A 248 2.23 11.28 -0.54
N TYR A 249 3.52 11.29 -0.18
CA TYR A 249 4.33 10.08 -0.20
C TYR A 249 5.16 9.95 1.07
N ASN A 250 5.31 8.70 1.51
CA ASN A 250 6.20 8.34 2.60
C ASN A 250 7.52 7.88 2.01
N TYR A 251 8.61 8.49 2.48
CA TYR A 251 9.95 7.99 2.19
C TYR A 251 10.35 7.04 3.32
N PHE A 252 10.92 5.88 2.99
CA PHE A 252 11.11 4.75 3.91
C PHE A 252 11.97 5.03 5.16
N ILE A 253 12.61 6.21 5.26
CA ILE A 253 13.39 6.64 6.44
C ILE A 253 12.72 7.81 7.17
N ASP A 254 11.90 8.59 6.48
CA ASP A 254 11.37 9.81 7.05
C ASP A 254 10.17 9.48 7.95
N GLU A 255 10.16 10.04 9.16
CA GLU A 255 9.05 9.87 10.10
C GLU A 255 7.79 10.61 9.65
N LYS A 256 7.92 11.57 8.73
CA LYS A 256 6.82 12.41 8.26
C LYS A 256 6.62 12.28 6.76
N PRO A 257 5.37 12.24 6.29
CA PRO A 257 5.05 12.26 4.88
C PRO A 257 5.50 13.56 4.21
N HIS A 258 5.90 13.45 2.95
CA HIS A 258 6.14 14.58 2.07
C HIS A 258 4.86 14.93 1.32
N LEU A 259 4.43 16.18 1.44
CA LEU A 259 3.24 16.70 0.78
C LEU A 259 3.61 17.53 -0.44
N LEU A 260 3.02 17.18 -1.59
CA LEU A 260 3.13 17.98 -2.81
C LEU A 260 2.12 19.13 -2.80
N PRO A 261 2.42 20.24 -3.50
CA PRO A 261 1.44 21.29 -3.72
C PRO A 261 0.18 20.77 -4.42
N THR A 262 -0.99 21.23 -3.96
CA THR A 262 -2.27 20.90 -4.57
C THR A 262 -2.39 21.54 -5.96
N VAL A 263 -2.85 20.75 -6.94
CA VAL A 263 -3.21 21.25 -8.27
C VAL A 263 -4.69 21.62 -8.25
N SER A 264 -4.97 22.92 -8.21
CA SER A 264 -6.35 23.40 -8.08
C SER A 264 -7.21 23.18 -9.33
N GLY A 265 -8.49 22.93 -9.12
CA GLY A 265 -9.50 22.75 -10.15
C GLY A 265 -9.70 21.30 -10.59
N HIS A 266 -10.63 21.12 -11.53
CA HIS A 266 -10.95 19.81 -12.10
C HIS A 266 -9.94 19.43 -13.19
N ASN A 267 -9.16 18.37 -12.98
CA ASN A 267 -8.21 17.87 -13.96
C ASN A 267 -7.89 16.38 -13.74
N VAL A 268 -8.28 15.54 -14.70
CA VAL A 268 -8.00 14.09 -14.70
C VAL A 268 -6.52 13.74 -14.99
N ASN A 269 -5.74 14.71 -15.48
CA ASN A 269 -4.30 14.59 -15.75
C ASN A 269 -3.52 15.74 -15.08
N PRO A 270 -3.47 15.81 -13.73
CA PRO A 270 -2.81 16.90 -13.03
C PRO A 270 -1.29 16.87 -13.23
N GLU A 271 -0.69 18.05 -13.42
CA GLU A 271 0.76 18.24 -13.48
C GLU A 271 1.27 18.81 -12.16
N PHE A 272 2.03 18.04 -11.39
CA PHE A 272 2.58 18.48 -10.11
C PHE A 272 3.92 19.20 -10.26
N LYS A 273 4.74 18.80 -11.26
CA LYS A 273 6.09 19.34 -11.52
C LYS A 273 6.95 19.45 -10.25
N TYR A 274 6.80 18.47 -9.37
CA TYR A 274 7.50 18.43 -8.09
C TYR A 274 8.85 17.74 -8.25
N SER A 275 9.84 18.19 -7.49
CA SER A 275 11.16 17.57 -7.44
C SER A 275 11.80 17.78 -6.07
N HIS A 276 12.30 16.71 -5.45
CA HIS A 276 13.00 16.74 -4.18
C HIS A 276 14.29 15.92 -4.24
N THR A 277 15.38 16.47 -3.71
CA THR A 277 16.68 15.79 -3.69
C THR A 277 16.91 15.13 -2.33
N PHE A 278 17.10 13.83 -2.34
CA PHE A 278 17.47 13.05 -1.16
C PHE A 278 18.97 12.77 -1.15
N THR A 279 19.56 12.70 0.04
CA THR A 279 20.93 12.25 0.27
C THR A 279 20.88 11.09 1.25
N GLN A 280 21.38 9.93 0.83
CA GLN A 280 21.19 8.67 1.53
C GLN A 280 22.48 7.86 1.66
N ASP A 281 22.69 7.28 2.83
CA ASP A 281 23.75 6.28 3.05
C ASP A 281 23.39 4.96 2.34
N SER A 282 24.28 4.50 1.47
CA SER A 282 24.08 3.29 0.65
C SER A 282 23.94 2.02 1.50
N GLY A 283 24.54 1.98 2.69
CA GLY A 283 24.40 0.89 3.64
C GLY A 283 23.00 0.75 4.21
N ILE A 284 22.23 1.84 4.30
CA ILE A 284 20.82 1.80 4.71
C ILE A 284 19.94 1.28 3.57
N LEU A 285 20.23 1.69 2.32
CA LEU A 285 19.56 1.17 1.12
C LEU A 285 19.83 -0.32 0.89
N LEU A 286 21.05 -0.79 1.16
CA LEU A 286 21.43 -2.20 1.02
C LEU A 286 20.86 -3.08 2.13
N ARG A 287 20.71 -2.58 3.36
CA ARG A 287 20.12 -3.33 4.49
C ARG A 287 18.61 -3.47 4.38
N SER A 288 17.94 -2.48 3.82
CA SER A 288 16.50 -2.54 3.56
C SER A 288 16.16 -3.61 2.50
N ARG A 289 17.10 -3.96 1.62
CA ARG A 289 16.96 -5.06 0.63
C ARG A 289 16.60 -6.44 1.22
N GLY A 290 16.73 -6.64 2.54
CA GLY A 290 16.37 -7.87 3.25
C GLY A 290 15.29 -7.73 4.34
N ARG A 291 14.75 -6.52 4.55
CA ARG A 291 13.59 -6.20 5.39
C ARG A 291 13.08 -4.84 4.90
N MET A 292 11.94 -4.80 4.22
CA MET A 292 11.33 -3.53 3.80
C MET A 292 9.85 -3.57 4.18
N ASP A 293 9.58 -3.01 5.36
CA ASP A 293 8.25 -2.53 5.81
C ASP A 293 7.97 -1.13 5.26
#